data_AF-X1KU82-F1
#
_entry.id   AF-X1KU82-F1
#
_cell.length_a   1.000
_cell.length_b   1.000
_cell.length_c   1.000
_cell.angle_alpha   90.00
_cell.angle_beta   90.00
_cell.angle_gamma   90.00
#
_symmetry.space_group_name_H-M   'P 1'
#
loop_
_entity.id
_entity.type
_entity.pdbx_description
1 polymer ?
#
loop_
_entity_poly.entity_id
_entity_poly.type
_entity_poly.pdbx_seq_one_letter_code
_entity_poly.pdbx_strand_id
1 'polypeptide(L)'
;VGYDARFLSREFAQGMVEVLAGNGIFVTLSSEDIPTQCISFVIEDRELAGGVIITASHNPPKFNGIKIRASFGGSAPAEVTERIEAFLDKNKVRKLALKEAAKKGLIKIEDLARGYLKKVESFLDKDLIGRANLKIVHDSMFGVGDGFIEKLLAKSECEVTTIHHKYNPGFGGLNPEPIEKNLEDLKRKVRDVGADLGIATDGDADRAGVVDDKGRYLTPHQVFSLLLLYLVEGRKMRGGVVKTVSLGYQPERIAREFALSLDEVPVGFKLRRRGINVPLADILIATVASHYNCLLLHRDKHFPLMKGIMDLREREM
;
A
#
# COMPACT_ATOMS: atom_id res chain seq x y z
N VAL A 1 4.57 2.02 -14.63
CA VAL A 1 3.83 0.74 -14.64
C VAL A 1 4.52 -0.22 -13.70
N GLY A 2 3.78 -0.81 -12.77
CA GLY A 2 4.26 -1.85 -11.85
C GLY A 2 3.37 -3.09 -11.92
N TYR A 3 3.71 -4.12 -11.17
CA TYR A 3 2.99 -5.37 -11.15
C TYR A 3 3.29 -6.16 -9.87
N ASP A 4 2.41 -7.08 -9.50
CA ASP A 4 2.61 -8.00 -8.37
C ASP A 4 3.14 -9.39 -8.79
N ALA A 5 3.30 -10.29 -7.82
CA ALA A 5 3.85 -11.63 -8.03
C ALA A 5 2.86 -12.65 -8.64
N ARG A 6 1.69 -12.23 -9.15
CA ARG A 6 0.68 -13.15 -9.70
C ARG A 6 1.09 -13.71 -11.07
N PHE A 7 0.40 -14.77 -11.47
CA PHE A 7 0.52 -15.33 -12.81
C PHE A 7 0.37 -14.25 -13.89
N LEU A 8 1.35 -14.21 -14.79
CA LEU A 8 1.41 -13.33 -15.96
C LEU A 8 1.45 -11.83 -15.65
N SER A 9 1.60 -11.42 -14.39
CA SER A 9 1.60 -10.00 -14.00
C SER A 9 2.70 -9.21 -14.72
N ARG A 10 3.89 -9.79 -14.87
CA ARG A 10 5.02 -9.20 -15.61
C ARG A 10 4.71 -9.06 -17.10
N GLU A 11 4.14 -10.09 -17.72
CA GLU A 11 3.79 -10.13 -19.15
C GLU A 11 2.68 -9.14 -19.48
N PHE A 12 1.64 -9.06 -18.64
CA PHE A 12 0.59 -8.05 -18.75
C PHE A 12 1.15 -6.63 -18.59
N ALA A 13 2.09 -6.43 -17.66
CA ALA A 13 2.75 -5.14 -17.50
C ALA A 13 3.56 -4.75 -18.74
N GLN A 14 4.33 -5.69 -19.31
CA GLN A 14 5.07 -5.48 -20.55
C GLN A 14 4.11 -5.12 -21.70
N GLY A 15 3.03 -5.87 -21.89
CA GLY A 15 2.02 -5.58 -22.90
C GLY A 15 1.37 -4.20 -22.72
N MET A 16 1.11 -3.79 -21.48
CA MET A 16 0.63 -2.44 -21.15
C MET A 16 1.64 -1.37 -21.61
N VAL A 17 2.92 -1.57 -21.32
CA VAL A 17 3.98 -0.60 -21.67
C VAL A 17 4.19 -0.51 -23.19
N GLU A 18 4.13 -1.63 -23.91
CA GLU A 18 4.21 -1.67 -25.37
C GLU A 18 3.05 -0.91 -26.05
N VAL A 19 1.84 -1.00 -25.49
CA VAL A 19 0.67 -0.27 -25.99
C VAL A 19 0.80 1.23 -25.72
N LEU A 20 1.20 1.62 -24.51
CA LEU A 20 1.41 3.03 -24.16
C LEU A 20 2.52 3.65 -25.04
N ALA A 21 3.65 2.97 -25.19
CA ALA A 21 4.74 3.42 -26.06
C ALA A 21 4.33 3.46 -27.54
N GLY A 22 3.53 2.50 -28.01
CA GLY A 22 2.95 2.51 -29.36
C GLY A 22 2.03 3.71 -29.64
N ASN A 23 1.54 4.38 -28.59
CA ASN A 23 0.80 5.63 -28.67
C ASN A 23 1.67 6.88 -28.39
N GLY A 24 3.00 6.73 -28.31
CA GLY A 24 3.94 7.83 -28.09
C GLY A 24 4.02 8.30 -26.63
N ILE A 25 3.51 7.53 -25.69
CA ILE A 25 3.57 7.86 -24.26
C ILE A 25 4.90 7.36 -23.70
N PHE A 26 5.62 8.22 -22.98
CA PHE A 26 6.82 7.84 -22.23
C PHE A 26 6.42 7.07 -20.97
N VAL A 27 7.04 5.91 -20.74
CA VAL A 27 6.66 5.03 -19.63
C VAL A 27 7.89 4.47 -18.93
N THR A 28 7.88 4.52 -17.60
CA THR A 28 8.79 3.73 -16.78
C THR A 28 8.12 2.44 -16.33
N LEU A 29 8.74 1.30 -16.60
CA LEU A 29 8.37 -0.03 -16.13
C LEU A 29 9.23 -0.39 -14.92
N SER A 30 8.61 -0.92 -13.86
CA SER A 30 9.33 -1.52 -12.74
C SER A 30 10.16 -2.71 -13.22
N SER A 31 11.42 -2.80 -12.78
CA SER A 31 12.30 -3.94 -13.07
C SER A 31 11.87 -5.22 -12.36
N GLU A 32 11.24 -5.09 -11.20
CA GLU A 32 10.78 -6.19 -10.35
C GLU A 32 9.30 -6.02 -9.99
N ASP A 33 8.67 -7.08 -9.48
CA ASP A 33 7.39 -6.97 -8.79
C ASP A 33 7.54 -6.13 -7.51
N ILE A 34 6.54 -5.27 -7.26
CA ILE A 34 6.64 -4.24 -6.22
C ILE A 34 5.27 -4.00 -5.55
N PRO A 35 5.26 -3.58 -4.28
CA PRO A 35 4.05 -3.12 -3.62
C PRO A 35 3.34 -2.00 -4.38
N THR A 36 2.01 -1.99 -4.32
CA THR A 36 1.17 -1.02 -5.02
C THR A 36 1.50 0.44 -4.65
N GLN A 37 1.97 0.68 -3.43
CA GLN A 37 2.28 2.03 -2.94
C GLN A 37 3.62 2.55 -3.49
N CYS A 38 4.50 1.69 -3.99
CA CYS A 38 5.71 2.12 -4.70
C CYS A 38 5.33 2.92 -5.96
N ILE A 39 4.30 2.49 -6.68
CA ILE A 39 3.83 3.23 -7.86
C ILE A 39 3.19 4.56 -7.47
N SER A 40 2.40 4.58 -6.38
CA SER A 40 1.83 5.83 -5.86
C SER A 40 2.94 6.82 -5.46
N PHE A 41 3.96 6.31 -4.76
CA PHE A 41 5.15 7.06 -4.38
C PHE A 41 5.83 7.72 -5.58
N VAL A 42 6.16 6.92 -6.59
CA VAL A 42 6.90 7.36 -7.78
C VAL A 42 6.14 8.39 -8.60
N ILE A 43 4.80 8.27 -8.68
CA ILE A 43 3.98 9.22 -9.43
C ILE A 43 4.11 10.61 -8.84
N GLU A 44 3.98 10.75 -7.52
CA GLU A 44 4.06 12.06 -6.89
C GLU A 44 5.51 12.57 -6.83
N ASP A 45 6.47 11.71 -6.45
CA ASP A 45 7.88 12.06 -6.33
C ASP A 45 8.47 12.60 -7.64
N ARG A 46 7.94 12.15 -8.78
CA ARG A 46 8.40 12.54 -10.12
C ARG A 46 7.34 13.32 -10.92
N GLU A 47 6.25 13.75 -10.28
CA GLU A 47 5.16 14.51 -10.88
C GLU A 47 4.59 13.89 -12.18
N LEU A 48 4.43 12.56 -12.20
CA LEU A 48 3.97 11.81 -13.36
C LEU A 48 2.46 12.01 -13.62
N ALA A 49 2.05 11.82 -14.87
CA ALA A 49 0.64 11.91 -15.27
C ALA A 49 -0.26 10.83 -14.65
N GLY A 50 0.32 9.72 -14.17
CA GLY A 50 -0.38 8.62 -13.54
C GLY A 50 0.42 7.32 -13.62
N GLY A 51 -0.22 6.21 -13.26
CA GLY A 51 0.40 4.89 -13.32
C GLY A 51 -0.62 3.76 -13.40
N VAL A 52 -0.10 2.58 -13.69
CA VAL A 52 -0.87 1.35 -13.77
C VAL A 52 -0.13 0.29 -12.96
N ILE A 53 -0.87 -0.48 -12.15
CA ILE A 53 -0.36 -1.67 -11.47
C ILE A 53 -1.16 -2.88 -11.93
N ILE A 54 -0.47 -3.93 -12.35
CA ILE A 54 -1.08 -5.23 -12.64
C ILE A 54 -1.14 -6.03 -11.33
N THR A 55 -2.35 -6.19 -10.80
CA THR A 55 -2.58 -6.89 -9.52
C THR A 55 -4.07 -7.16 -9.30
N ALA A 56 -4.37 -8.20 -8.53
CA ALA A 56 -5.67 -8.41 -7.91
C ALA A 56 -5.63 -8.37 -6.36
N SER A 57 -4.65 -7.69 -5.75
CA SER A 57 -4.55 -7.43 -4.31
C SER A 57 -4.68 -8.67 -3.44
N HIS A 58 -5.77 -8.81 -2.70
CA HIS A 58 -6.08 -9.90 -1.79
C HIS A 58 -6.86 -11.07 -2.43
N ASN A 59 -7.22 -10.96 -3.72
CA ASN A 59 -8.02 -12.00 -4.38
C ASN A 59 -7.22 -13.31 -4.56
N PRO A 60 -7.89 -14.47 -4.69
CA PRO A 60 -7.22 -15.76 -4.92
C PRO A 60 -6.29 -15.77 -6.16
N PRO A 61 -5.31 -16.71 -6.22
CA PRO A 61 -4.28 -16.76 -7.28
C PRO A 61 -4.79 -16.75 -8.72
N LYS A 62 -6.00 -17.30 -8.95
CA LYS A 62 -6.65 -17.34 -10.28
C LYS A 62 -7.04 -15.96 -10.83
N PHE A 63 -7.08 -14.94 -9.99
CA PHE A 63 -7.42 -13.58 -10.38
C PHE A 63 -6.16 -12.75 -10.63
N ASN A 64 -6.23 -11.90 -11.65
CA ASN A 64 -5.33 -10.78 -11.88
C ASN A 64 -6.17 -9.57 -12.29
N GLY A 65 -5.59 -8.38 -12.33
CA GLY A 65 -6.36 -7.16 -12.56
C GLY A 65 -5.49 -5.95 -12.91
N ILE A 66 -6.14 -4.83 -13.15
CA ILE A 66 -5.51 -3.56 -13.51
C ILE A 66 -5.99 -2.50 -12.52
N LYS A 67 -5.08 -1.98 -11.69
CA LYS A 67 -5.30 -0.78 -10.87
C LYS A 67 -4.76 0.43 -11.63
N ILE A 68 -5.56 1.48 -11.75
CA ILE A 68 -5.17 2.74 -12.41
C ILE A 68 -4.97 3.81 -11.34
N ARG A 69 -3.82 4.49 -11.40
CA ARG A 69 -3.46 5.61 -10.54
C ARG A 69 -3.45 6.91 -11.33
N ALA A 70 -4.06 7.95 -10.78
CA ALA A 70 -4.06 9.29 -11.35
C ALA A 70 -2.74 10.03 -11.03
N SER A 71 -2.58 11.24 -11.55
CA SER A 71 -1.37 12.06 -11.36
C SER A 71 -1.08 12.46 -9.91
N PHE A 72 -2.08 12.33 -9.03
CA PHE A 72 -1.88 12.46 -7.60
C PHE A 72 -1.47 11.14 -6.94
N GLY A 73 -0.96 10.15 -7.67
CA GLY A 73 -0.55 8.87 -7.09
C GLY A 73 -1.69 7.93 -6.69
N GLY A 74 -2.90 8.44 -6.42
CA GLY A 74 -4.02 7.63 -5.93
C GLY A 74 -4.95 7.06 -6.96
N SER A 75 -5.93 6.29 -6.48
CA SER A 75 -6.86 5.55 -7.34
C SER A 75 -7.54 6.49 -8.32
N ALA A 76 -7.58 6.13 -9.60
CA ALA A 76 -8.30 6.92 -10.58
C ALA A 76 -9.77 7.12 -10.15
N PRO A 77 -10.31 8.36 -10.20
CA PRO A 77 -11.69 8.62 -9.86
C PRO A 77 -12.64 7.96 -10.89
N ALA A 78 -13.91 7.78 -10.52
CA ALA A 78 -14.89 7.10 -11.37
C ALA A 78 -15.00 7.74 -12.77
N GLU A 79 -14.99 9.08 -12.84
CA GLU A 79 -14.99 9.81 -14.11
C GLU A 79 -13.82 9.42 -15.03
N VAL A 80 -12.63 9.17 -14.47
CA VAL A 80 -11.47 8.75 -15.27
C VAL A 80 -11.65 7.31 -15.75
N THR A 81 -12.10 6.40 -14.89
CA THR A 81 -12.32 5.00 -15.28
C THR A 81 -13.45 4.86 -16.30
N GLU A 82 -14.57 5.56 -16.12
CA GLU A 82 -15.69 5.60 -17.05
C GLU A 82 -15.26 6.13 -18.43
N ARG A 83 -14.40 7.16 -18.46
CA ARG A 83 -13.83 7.65 -19.72
C ARG A 83 -12.95 6.60 -20.39
N ILE A 84 -12.11 5.88 -19.63
CA ILE A 84 -11.27 4.80 -20.18
C ILE A 84 -12.15 3.68 -20.74
N GLU A 85 -13.18 3.28 -20.01
CA GLU A 85 -14.16 2.27 -20.43
C GLU A 85 -14.89 2.70 -21.70
N ALA A 86 -15.24 3.99 -21.81
CA ALA A 86 -15.85 4.54 -23.01
C ALA A 86 -14.95 4.48 -24.26
N PHE A 87 -13.65 4.17 -24.14
CA PHE A 87 -12.75 3.96 -25.28
C PHE A 87 -12.49 2.49 -25.61
N LEU A 88 -13.03 1.55 -24.84
CA LEU A 88 -12.88 0.12 -25.12
C LEU A 88 -13.44 -0.20 -26.52
N ASP A 89 -12.69 -0.99 -27.28
CA ASP A 89 -12.99 -1.44 -28.65
C ASP A 89 -13.22 -0.35 -29.71
N LYS A 90 -12.99 0.93 -29.38
CA LYS A 90 -13.17 2.04 -30.34
C LYS A 90 -11.98 2.27 -31.27
N ASN A 91 -10.79 1.85 -30.86
CA ASN A 91 -9.55 2.11 -31.59
C ASN A 91 -8.78 0.83 -31.85
N LYS A 92 -8.10 0.75 -33.00
CA LYS A 92 -7.12 -0.31 -33.25
C LYS A 92 -5.97 -0.15 -32.25
N VAL A 93 -5.61 -1.25 -31.59
CA VAL A 93 -4.52 -1.28 -30.62
C VAL A 93 -3.20 -1.01 -31.35
N ARG A 94 -2.53 0.08 -30.97
CA ARG A 94 -1.16 0.39 -31.41
C ARG A 94 -0.18 -0.19 -30.40
N LYS A 95 0.80 -0.95 -30.88
CA LYS A 95 1.88 -1.53 -30.06
C LYS A 95 3.22 -1.18 -30.66
N LEU A 96 4.21 -0.98 -29.79
CA LEU A 96 5.60 -0.91 -30.16
C LEU A 96 6.36 -1.91 -29.28
N ALA A 97 7.08 -2.84 -29.91
CA ALA A 97 7.77 -3.90 -29.20
C ALA A 97 8.73 -3.31 -28.16
N LEU A 98 8.82 -3.92 -26.98
CA LEU A 98 9.53 -3.37 -25.82
C LEU A 98 10.98 -2.96 -26.15
N LYS A 99 11.71 -3.79 -26.92
CA LYS A 99 13.09 -3.49 -27.36
C LYS A 99 13.17 -2.26 -28.28
N GLU A 100 12.21 -2.09 -29.18
CA GLU A 100 12.17 -0.95 -30.10
C GLU A 100 11.76 0.34 -29.40
N ALA A 101 10.78 0.24 -28.51
CA ALA A 101 10.33 1.34 -27.66
C ALA A 101 11.45 1.83 -26.72
N ALA A 102 12.22 0.92 -26.13
CA ALA A 102 13.40 1.25 -25.33
C ALA A 102 14.49 1.96 -26.17
N LYS A 103 14.79 1.46 -27.39
CA LYS A 103 15.74 2.11 -28.31
C LYS A 103 15.31 3.53 -28.70
N LYS A 104 14.01 3.77 -28.83
CA LYS A 104 13.43 5.10 -29.10
C LYS A 104 13.33 5.99 -27.86
N GLY A 105 13.76 5.52 -26.68
CA GLY A 105 13.69 6.26 -25.43
C GLY A 105 12.27 6.42 -24.86
N LEU A 106 11.29 5.67 -25.37
CA LEU A 106 9.90 5.72 -24.91
C LEU A 106 9.67 4.85 -23.67
N ILE A 107 10.52 3.85 -23.44
CA ILE A 107 10.45 2.97 -22.28
C ILE A 107 11.75 3.05 -21.49
N LYS A 108 11.62 3.22 -20.17
CA LYS A 108 12.69 3.04 -19.20
C LYS A 108 12.35 1.89 -18.26
N ILE A 109 13.33 1.05 -17.92
CA ILE A 109 13.16 -0.02 -16.92
C ILE A 109 14.01 0.34 -15.72
N GLU A 110 13.41 0.42 -14.52
CA GLU A 110 14.08 0.86 -13.30
C GLU A 110 13.55 0.18 -12.05
N ASP A 111 14.35 0.18 -10.99
CA ASP A 111 13.89 -0.10 -9.63
C ASP A 111 13.04 1.07 -9.11
N LEU A 112 11.74 0.84 -9.04
CA LEU A 112 10.75 1.82 -8.56
C LEU A 112 10.47 1.71 -7.05
N ALA A 113 10.96 0.67 -6.37
CA ALA A 113 10.76 0.47 -4.93
C ALA A 113 11.79 1.22 -4.08
N ARG A 114 13.00 1.45 -4.60
CA ARG A 114 14.10 2.06 -3.83
C ARG A 114 13.75 3.41 -3.20
N GLY A 115 13.10 4.30 -3.95
CA GLY A 115 12.71 5.62 -3.44
C GLY A 115 11.68 5.52 -2.32
N TYR A 116 10.69 4.65 -2.50
CA TYR A 116 9.66 4.36 -1.51
C TYR A 116 10.25 3.81 -0.21
N LEU A 117 11.11 2.79 -0.29
CA LEU A 117 11.78 2.20 0.88
C LEU A 117 12.57 3.25 1.68
N LYS A 118 13.37 4.07 1.00
CA LYS A 118 14.11 5.17 1.66
C LYS A 118 13.18 6.15 2.35
N LYS A 119 12.02 6.46 1.75
CA LYS A 119 11.05 7.36 2.37
C LYS A 119 10.40 6.70 3.59
N VAL A 120 10.05 5.41 3.53
CA VAL A 120 9.55 4.67 4.71
C VAL A 120 10.58 4.66 5.84
N GLU A 121 11.85 4.37 5.54
CA GLU A 121 12.96 4.43 6.51
C GLU A 121 13.09 5.81 7.19
N SER A 122 12.69 6.90 6.53
CA SER A 122 12.79 8.25 7.11
C SER A 122 11.78 8.53 8.23
N PHE A 123 10.71 7.73 8.35
CA PHE A 123 9.73 7.86 9.44
C PHE A 123 10.06 7.02 10.67
N LEU A 124 10.93 6.03 10.49
CA LEU A 124 11.35 5.16 11.57
C LEU A 124 12.24 5.95 12.52
N ASP A 125 11.91 5.90 13.81
CA ASP A 125 12.84 6.31 14.85
C ASP A 125 13.94 5.25 14.93
N LYS A 126 15.06 5.53 14.25
CA LYS A 126 16.16 4.58 14.07
C LYS A 126 16.83 4.22 15.39
N ASP A 127 16.87 5.14 16.35
CA ASP A 127 17.49 4.90 17.65
C ASP A 127 16.59 4.06 18.56
N LEU A 128 15.28 4.28 18.48
CA LEU A 128 14.28 3.48 19.19
C LEU A 128 14.21 2.07 18.62
N ILE A 129 13.99 1.94 17.30
CA ILE A 129 13.88 0.64 16.63
C ILE A 129 15.22 -0.10 16.63
N GLY A 130 16.32 0.64 16.48
CA GLY A 130 17.68 0.11 16.50
C GLY A 130 17.97 -0.71 17.75
N ARG A 131 17.46 -0.28 18.90
CA ARG A 131 17.66 -0.90 20.23
C ARG A 131 16.46 -1.69 20.73
N ALA A 132 15.42 -1.85 19.91
CA ALA A 132 14.20 -2.51 20.33
C ALA A 132 14.40 -4.02 20.53
N ASN A 133 15.40 -4.61 19.85
CA ASN A 133 15.76 -6.04 19.93
C ASN A 133 14.53 -6.97 19.83
N LEU A 134 13.61 -6.62 18.92
CA LEU A 134 12.35 -7.33 18.74
C LEU A 134 12.54 -8.54 17.83
N LYS A 135 11.88 -9.64 18.17
CA LYS A 135 11.71 -10.79 17.29
C LYS A 135 10.40 -10.64 16.54
N ILE A 136 10.48 -10.57 15.22
CA ILE A 136 9.34 -10.31 14.34
C ILE A 136 9.19 -11.50 13.39
N VAL A 137 7.97 -12.01 13.25
CA VAL A 137 7.63 -12.93 12.16
C VAL A 137 6.89 -12.15 11.10
N HIS A 138 7.40 -12.15 9.87
CA HIS A 138 6.71 -11.61 8.71
C HIS A 138 6.14 -12.75 7.86
N ASP A 139 4.85 -12.69 7.54
CA ASP A 139 4.22 -13.53 6.54
C ASP A 139 3.97 -12.70 5.29
N SER A 140 4.81 -12.85 4.27
CA SER A 140 4.62 -12.15 3.01
C SER A 140 3.46 -12.74 2.19
N MET A 141 2.89 -13.87 2.61
CA MET A 141 1.84 -14.62 1.92
C MET A 141 2.17 -14.86 0.44
N PHE A 142 3.46 -15.03 0.09
CA PHE A 142 4.03 -15.08 -1.27
C PHE A 142 3.77 -13.84 -2.15
N GLY A 143 3.34 -12.74 -1.54
CA GLY A 143 3.15 -11.44 -2.17
C GLY A 143 4.42 -10.60 -2.23
N VAL A 144 4.30 -9.43 -2.84
CA VAL A 144 5.43 -8.51 -3.10
C VAL A 144 5.96 -7.76 -1.87
N GLY A 145 5.36 -7.99 -0.70
CA GLY A 145 5.88 -7.49 0.58
C GLY A 145 7.15 -8.23 1.02
N ASP A 146 7.49 -9.35 0.38
CA ASP A 146 8.65 -10.18 0.71
C ASP A 146 9.96 -9.38 0.76
N GLY A 147 10.72 -9.54 1.84
CA GLY A 147 12.00 -8.85 2.05
C GLY A 147 11.89 -7.36 2.39
N PHE A 148 10.70 -6.75 2.45
CA PHE A 148 10.58 -5.31 2.76
C PHE A 148 10.86 -5.02 4.23
N ILE A 149 10.31 -5.81 5.15
CA ILE A 149 10.49 -5.58 6.59
C ILE A 149 11.95 -5.80 6.99
N GLU A 150 12.57 -6.84 6.44
CA GLU A 150 13.99 -7.16 6.63
C GLU A 150 14.88 -6.02 6.15
N LYS A 151 14.60 -5.44 4.97
CA LYS A 151 15.34 -4.28 4.45
C LYS A 151 15.20 -3.06 5.37
N LEU A 152 13.99 -2.77 5.84
CA LEU A 152 13.71 -1.64 6.74
C LEU A 152 14.41 -1.79 8.09
N LEU A 153 14.53 -3.02 8.59
CA LEU A 153 15.11 -3.33 9.90
C LEU A 153 16.56 -3.83 9.84
N ALA A 154 17.18 -3.87 8.66
CA ALA A 154 18.53 -4.42 8.45
C ALA A 154 19.64 -3.75 9.28
N LYS A 155 19.40 -2.52 9.75
CA LYS A 155 20.33 -1.74 10.59
C LYS A 155 19.89 -1.66 12.06
N SER A 156 19.00 -2.56 12.48
CA SER A 156 18.53 -2.66 13.86
C SER A 156 18.95 -3.98 14.51
N GLU A 157 18.80 -4.06 15.82
CA GLU A 157 18.96 -5.31 16.59
C GLU A 157 17.74 -6.23 16.46
N CYS A 158 16.71 -5.86 15.69
CA CYS A 158 15.55 -6.72 15.49
C CYS A 158 15.89 -7.95 14.64
N GLU A 159 15.33 -9.10 15.02
CA GLU A 159 15.40 -10.34 14.27
C GLU A 159 14.10 -10.51 13.47
N VAL A 160 14.21 -10.67 12.15
CA VAL A 160 13.04 -10.90 11.29
C VAL A 160 13.09 -12.31 10.72
N THR A 161 12.07 -13.11 11.01
CA THR A 161 11.85 -14.43 10.39
C THR A 161 10.69 -14.36 9.41
N THR A 162 10.95 -14.61 8.13
CA THR A 162 9.92 -14.53 7.09
C THR A 162 9.42 -15.90 6.65
N ILE A 163 8.11 -16.07 6.66
CA ILE A 163 7.41 -17.26 6.14
C ILE A 163 6.67 -16.91 4.85
N HIS A 164 6.36 -17.95 4.06
CA HIS A 164 5.74 -17.80 2.73
C HIS A 164 6.50 -16.82 1.81
N HIS A 165 7.82 -16.77 1.94
CA HIS A 165 8.72 -16.00 1.10
C HIS A 165 8.96 -16.70 -0.25
N LYS A 166 9.64 -15.98 -1.17
CA LYS A 166 9.92 -16.36 -2.56
C LYS A 166 8.71 -16.29 -3.49
N TYR A 167 9.01 -16.02 -4.75
CA TYR A 167 8.04 -15.98 -5.82
C TYR A 167 7.25 -17.30 -5.94
N ASN A 168 5.95 -17.23 -5.65
CA ASN A 168 5.00 -18.30 -5.90
C ASN A 168 3.65 -17.69 -6.33
N PRO A 169 3.37 -17.62 -7.65
CA PRO A 169 2.14 -16.99 -8.16
C PRO A 169 0.87 -17.77 -7.79
N GLY A 170 1.00 -19.01 -7.30
CA GLY A 170 -0.07 -19.83 -6.74
C GLY A 170 -0.34 -19.56 -5.25
N PHE A 171 0.40 -18.64 -4.62
CA PHE A 171 0.32 -18.30 -3.19
C PHE A 171 0.35 -19.51 -2.25
N GLY A 172 0.98 -20.62 -2.66
CA GLY A 172 1.00 -21.87 -1.89
C GLY A 172 -0.38 -22.48 -1.63
N GLY A 173 -1.41 -22.10 -2.40
CA GLY A 173 -2.81 -22.46 -2.16
C GLY A 173 -3.54 -21.56 -1.15
N LEU A 174 -2.85 -20.60 -0.54
CA LEU A 174 -3.45 -19.61 0.35
C LEU A 174 -4.22 -18.55 -0.43
N ASN A 175 -5.23 -17.96 0.21
CA ASN A 175 -5.76 -16.67 -0.24
C ASN A 175 -4.87 -15.57 0.36
N PRO A 176 -4.21 -14.69 -0.45
CA PRO A 176 -3.27 -13.69 0.05
C PRO A 176 -4.01 -12.50 0.68
N GLU A 177 -4.81 -12.78 1.71
CA GLU A 177 -5.62 -11.82 2.44
C GLU A 177 -5.33 -11.97 3.95
N PRO A 178 -4.81 -10.93 4.63
CA PRO A 178 -4.31 -11.03 6.00
C PRO A 178 -5.44 -10.91 7.05
N ILE A 179 -6.41 -11.81 6.95
CA ILE A 179 -7.51 -11.99 7.91
C ILE A 179 -7.27 -13.24 8.75
N GLU A 180 -7.78 -13.25 9.99
CA GLU A 180 -7.46 -14.27 10.99
C GLU A 180 -7.46 -15.71 10.47
N LYS A 181 -8.48 -16.08 9.69
CA LYS A 181 -8.64 -17.45 9.15
C LYS A 181 -7.49 -17.90 8.24
N ASN A 182 -6.75 -16.97 7.64
CA ASN A 182 -5.63 -17.25 6.74
C ASN A 182 -4.27 -17.14 7.44
N LEU A 183 -4.23 -16.78 8.73
CA LEU A 183 -3.00 -16.46 9.46
C LEU A 183 -2.59 -17.53 10.48
N GLU A 184 -3.11 -18.76 10.37
CA GLU A 184 -2.79 -19.80 11.35
C GLU A 184 -1.29 -20.17 11.35
N ASP A 185 -0.66 -20.15 10.18
CA ASP A 185 0.79 -20.39 10.06
C ASP A 185 1.62 -19.30 10.70
N LEU A 186 1.23 -18.02 10.51
CA LEU A 186 1.84 -16.89 11.21
C LEU A 186 1.64 -17.01 12.73
N LYS A 187 0.40 -17.25 13.19
CA LYS A 187 0.08 -17.39 14.61
C LYS A 187 0.88 -18.51 15.27
N ARG A 188 1.00 -19.65 14.60
CA ARG A 188 1.83 -20.78 15.05
C ARG A 188 3.30 -20.39 15.09
N LYS A 189 3.83 -19.82 14.00
CA LYS A 189 5.24 -19.45 13.91
C LYS A 189 5.64 -18.45 15.00
N VAL A 190 4.80 -17.45 15.27
CA VAL A 190 5.02 -16.48 16.36
C VAL A 190 5.21 -17.17 17.70
N ARG A 191 4.34 -18.14 18.04
CA ARG A 191 4.46 -18.93 19.28
C ARG A 191 5.69 -19.83 19.28
N ASP A 192 5.99 -20.48 18.16
CA ASP A 192 7.08 -21.45 18.04
C ASP A 192 8.46 -20.81 18.24
N VAL A 193 8.65 -19.58 17.76
CA VAL A 193 9.93 -18.85 17.91
C VAL A 193 9.95 -17.88 19.09
N GLY A 194 8.82 -17.74 19.80
CA GLY A 194 8.65 -16.74 20.85
C GLY A 194 8.87 -15.32 20.33
N ALA A 195 8.24 -14.99 19.21
CA ALA A 195 8.31 -13.65 18.63
C ALA A 195 7.41 -12.66 19.36
N ASP A 196 7.82 -11.39 19.39
CA ASP A 196 7.09 -10.29 20.01
C ASP A 196 5.92 -9.80 19.14
N LEU A 197 6.05 -9.99 17.82
CA LEU A 197 5.10 -9.48 16.84
C LEU A 197 5.05 -10.35 15.57
N GLY A 198 3.85 -10.63 15.10
CA GLY A 198 3.59 -11.17 13.77
C GLY A 198 2.97 -10.11 12.86
N ILE A 199 3.49 -9.98 11.64
CA ILE A 199 2.94 -9.09 10.60
C ILE A 199 2.68 -9.92 9.35
N ALA A 200 1.50 -9.83 8.76
CA ALA A 200 1.21 -10.40 7.45
C ALA A 200 0.93 -9.30 6.43
N THR A 201 1.33 -9.46 5.18
CA THR A 201 0.99 -8.54 4.07
C THR A 201 0.20 -9.26 2.98
N ASP A 202 -0.76 -8.57 2.36
CA ASP A 202 -1.53 -9.13 1.24
C ASP A 202 -0.71 -9.19 -0.07
N GLY A 203 -1.32 -9.70 -1.15
CA GLY A 203 -0.60 -10.01 -2.40
C GLY A 203 0.16 -8.85 -3.03
N ASP A 204 -0.38 -7.62 -2.94
CA ASP A 204 0.27 -6.39 -3.39
C ASP A 204 0.75 -5.46 -2.25
N ALA A 205 0.80 -6.03 -1.04
CA ALA A 205 1.26 -5.42 0.20
C ALA A 205 0.65 -4.05 0.51
N ASP A 206 -0.64 -3.85 0.17
CA ASP A 206 -1.42 -2.66 0.56
C ASP A 206 -2.19 -2.81 1.86
N ARG A 207 -2.26 -4.03 2.40
CA ARG A 207 -2.84 -4.35 3.69
C ARG A 207 -1.86 -5.07 4.59
N ALA A 208 -2.07 -4.92 5.90
CA ALA A 208 -1.34 -5.66 6.91
C ALA A 208 -2.27 -6.34 7.91
N GLY A 209 -1.95 -7.58 8.31
CA GLY A 209 -2.54 -8.25 9.47
C GLY A 209 -1.54 -8.30 10.61
N VAL A 210 -2.02 -8.24 11.86
CA VAL A 210 -1.15 -8.19 13.04
C VAL A 210 -1.51 -9.30 14.02
N VAL A 211 -0.50 -9.96 14.55
CA VAL A 211 -0.60 -11.00 15.57
C VAL A 211 0.31 -10.61 16.73
N ASP A 212 -0.18 -10.71 17.96
CA ASP A 212 0.62 -10.41 19.15
C ASP A 212 1.53 -11.57 19.57
N ASP A 213 2.36 -11.33 20.59
CA ASP A 213 3.30 -12.27 21.21
C ASP A 213 2.69 -13.62 21.62
N LYS A 214 1.37 -13.68 21.86
CA LYS A 214 0.64 -14.90 22.24
C LYS A 214 0.01 -15.61 21.05
N GLY A 215 0.27 -15.14 19.83
CA GLY A 215 -0.35 -15.66 18.62
C GLY A 215 -1.82 -15.29 18.49
N ARG A 216 -2.29 -14.21 19.14
CA ARG A 216 -3.67 -13.71 19.00
C ARG A 216 -3.73 -12.70 17.88
N TYR A 217 -4.72 -12.85 16.99
CA TYR A 217 -4.97 -11.88 15.94
C TYR A 217 -5.50 -10.58 16.53
N LEU A 218 -4.91 -9.46 16.14
CA LEU A 218 -5.47 -8.14 16.41
C LEU A 218 -6.39 -7.76 15.25
N THR A 219 -7.58 -7.26 15.57
CA THR A 219 -8.55 -6.81 14.58
C THR A 219 -8.19 -5.43 14.04
N PRO A 220 -8.67 -5.05 12.83
CA PRO A 220 -8.42 -3.72 12.27
C PRO A 220 -8.84 -2.58 13.21
N HIS A 221 -9.90 -2.80 13.99
CA HIS A 221 -10.38 -1.86 15.01
C HIS A 221 -9.35 -1.63 16.12
N GLN A 222 -8.72 -2.71 16.61
CA GLN A 222 -7.72 -2.62 17.68
C GLN A 222 -6.44 -1.96 17.17
N VAL A 223 -5.92 -2.40 16.03
CA VAL A 223 -4.67 -1.86 15.48
C VAL A 223 -4.81 -0.38 15.13
N PHE A 224 -5.91 0.03 14.47
CA PHE A 224 -6.12 1.45 14.19
C PHE A 224 -6.16 2.28 15.48
N SER A 225 -6.84 1.79 16.51
CA SER A 225 -6.94 2.46 17.80
C SER A 225 -5.59 2.54 18.51
N LEU A 226 -4.79 1.48 18.48
CA LEU A 226 -3.42 1.45 19.02
C LEU A 226 -2.51 2.43 18.28
N LEU A 227 -2.60 2.50 16.95
CA LEU A 227 -1.85 3.47 16.15
C LEU A 227 -2.27 4.90 16.48
N LEU A 228 -3.59 5.19 16.56
CA LEU A 228 -4.08 6.51 16.94
C LEU A 228 -3.57 6.92 18.33
N LEU A 229 -3.65 6.02 19.32
CA LEU A 229 -3.11 6.26 20.67
C LEU A 229 -1.61 6.52 20.64
N TYR A 230 -0.83 5.70 19.92
CA TYR A 230 0.60 5.93 19.75
C TYR A 230 0.91 7.32 19.18
N LEU A 231 0.12 7.80 18.21
CA LEU A 231 0.33 9.12 17.64
C LEU A 231 0.03 10.25 18.63
N VAL A 232 -1.09 10.17 19.35
CA VAL A 232 -1.53 11.28 20.22
C VAL A 232 -0.90 11.26 21.60
N GLU A 233 -0.62 10.08 22.15
CA GLU A 233 0.01 9.90 23.45
C GLU A 233 1.53 9.73 23.34
N GLY A 234 1.99 8.84 22.45
CA GLY A 234 3.42 8.53 22.30
C GLY A 234 4.16 9.64 21.55
N ARG A 235 3.64 10.04 20.38
CA ARG A 235 4.26 11.05 19.52
C ARG A 235 3.77 12.47 19.78
N LYS A 236 2.79 12.64 20.67
CA LYS A 236 2.16 13.94 20.99
C LYS A 236 1.67 14.70 19.75
N MET A 237 1.31 13.99 18.70
CA MET A 237 0.80 14.56 17.46
C MET A 237 -0.68 14.95 17.64
N ARG A 238 -1.12 15.88 16.80
CA ARG A 238 -2.49 16.40 16.75
C ARG A 238 -2.89 16.59 15.29
N GLY A 239 -4.19 16.53 15.05
CA GLY A 239 -4.83 16.62 13.74
C GLY A 239 -6.15 15.86 13.77
N GLY A 240 -6.84 15.78 12.63
CA GLY A 240 -8.12 15.09 12.53
C GLY A 240 -8.00 13.61 12.19
N VAL A 241 -9.02 12.86 12.58
CA VAL A 241 -9.15 11.42 12.35
C VAL A 241 -10.21 11.20 11.29
N VAL A 242 -9.94 10.39 10.27
CA VAL A 242 -10.97 10.01 9.28
C VAL A 242 -11.15 8.50 9.28
N LYS A 243 -12.37 8.02 9.53
CA LYS A 243 -12.65 6.58 9.53
C LYS A 243 -13.79 6.23 8.61
N THR A 244 -13.86 4.97 8.19
CA THR A 244 -15.07 4.47 7.54
C THR A 244 -16.15 4.13 8.57
N VAL A 245 -17.42 4.16 8.15
CA VAL A 245 -18.59 3.68 8.92
C VAL A 245 -18.43 2.24 9.43
N SER A 246 -17.61 1.43 8.77
CA SER A 246 -17.34 0.05 9.17
C SER A 246 -16.39 -0.04 10.37
N LEU A 247 -15.68 1.03 10.72
CA LEU A 247 -14.77 1.06 11.84
C LEU A 247 -15.55 1.41 13.12
N GLY A 248 -15.50 0.52 14.12
CA GLY A 248 -16.27 0.64 15.36
C GLY A 248 -15.97 1.90 16.19
N TYR A 249 -16.56 1.98 17.39
CA TYR A 249 -16.61 3.19 18.23
C TYR A 249 -15.29 3.56 18.95
N GLN A 250 -14.27 2.70 18.92
CA GLN A 250 -13.02 2.94 19.67
C GLN A 250 -12.30 4.24 19.27
N PRO A 251 -12.13 4.58 17.98
CA PRO A 251 -11.47 5.81 17.56
C PRO A 251 -12.25 7.07 17.94
N GLU A 252 -13.57 7.01 18.03
CA GLU A 252 -14.39 8.14 18.49
C GLU A 252 -14.16 8.46 19.96
N ARG A 253 -14.01 7.41 20.79
CA ARG A 253 -13.67 7.59 22.21
C ARG A 253 -12.30 8.22 22.37
N ILE A 254 -11.32 7.76 21.60
CA ILE A 254 -9.96 8.32 21.60
C ILE A 254 -9.99 9.76 21.10
N ALA A 255 -10.65 10.04 19.98
CA ALA A 255 -10.78 11.40 19.46
C ALA A 255 -11.42 12.36 20.47
N ARG A 256 -12.47 11.93 21.19
CA ARG A 256 -13.10 12.73 22.24
C ARG A 256 -12.17 13.00 23.41
N GLU A 257 -11.48 11.98 23.91
CA GLU A 257 -10.54 12.10 25.03
C GLU A 257 -9.41 13.09 24.72
N PHE A 258 -8.87 13.02 23.50
CA PHE A 258 -7.76 13.88 23.06
C PHE A 258 -8.19 15.17 22.35
N ALA A 259 -9.50 15.49 22.37
CA ALA A 259 -10.10 16.64 21.71
C ALA A 259 -9.70 16.79 20.22
N LEU A 260 -9.68 15.66 19.49
CA LEU A 260 -9.42 15.61 18.04
C LEU A 260 -10.74 15.73 17.27
N SER A 261 -10.67 16.38 16.11
CA SER A 261 -11.75 16.31 15.12
C SER A 261 -11.82 14.92 14.49
N LEU A 262 -13.02 14.39 14.28
CA LEU A 262 -13.21 13.11 13.61
C LEU A 262 -14.32 13.22 12.55
N ASP A 263 -14.04 12.74 11.35
CA ASP A 263 -15.05 12.52 10.32
C ASP A 263 -15.23 11.02 10.03
N GLU A 264 -16.48 10.64 9.81
CA GLU A 264 -16.85 9.30 9.39
C GLU A 264 -17.34 9.31 7.93
N VAL A 265 -16.84 8.38 7.12
CA VAL A 265 -17.13 8.28 5.68
C VAL A 265 -17.60 6.89 5.26
N PRO A 266 -18.31 6.73 4.14
CA PRO A 266 -18.71 5.41 3.63
C PRO A 266 -17.54 4.45 3.35
N VAL A 267 -17.81 3.14 3.29
CA VAL A 267 -16.81 2.15 2.84
C VAL A 267 -16.46 2.39 1.37
N GLY A 268 -15.17 2.28 1.01
CA GLY A 268 -14.71 2.53 -0.35
C GLY A 268 -14.69 4.00 -0.75
N PHE A 269 -14.80 4.90 0.23
CA PHE A 269 -14.76 6.34 0.02
C PHE A 269 -13.39 6.79 -0.51
N LYS A 270 -13.41 7.65 -1.52
CA LYS A 270 -12.24 8.38 -2.03
C LYS A 270 -12.27 9.79 -1.46
N LEU A 271 -11.18 10.26 -0.87
CA LEU A 271 -11.10 11.45 -0.02
C LEU A 271 -11.36 12.81 -0.73
N ARG A 272 -11.80 12.80 -2.00
CA ARG A 272 -12.23 13.97 -2.78
C ARG A 272 -13.69 14.38 -2.59
N ARG A 273 -14.54 13.55 -1.97
CA ARG A 273 -15.97 13.84 -1.89
C ARG A 273 -16.31 14.77 -0.72
N ARG A 274 -17.28 15.66 -0.95
CA ARG A 274 -17.97 16.47 0.08
C ARG A 274 -18.35 15.58 1.28
N GLY A 275 -18.07 16.02 2.49
CA GLY A 275 -18.45 15.32 3.73
C GLY A 275 -17.34 15.12 4.77
N ILE A 276 -16.10 15.52 4.47
CA ILE A 276 -15.01 15.62 5.45
C ILE A 276 -14.87 17.09 5.84
N ASN A 277 -14.99 17.36 7.14
CA ASN A 277 -14.81 18.69 7.72
C ASN A 277 -13.36 18.94 8.13
N VAL A 278 -12.60 17.88 8.42
CA VAL A 278 -11.15 17.95 8.68
C VAL A 278 -10.44 18.38 7.39
N PRO A 279 -9.73 19.51 7.38
CA PRO A 279 -8.90 19.88 6.24
C PRO A 279 -7.92 18.75 5.93
N LEU A 280 -7.76 18.41 4.65
CA LEU A 280 -6.91 17.28 4.25
C LEU A 280 -5.46 17.43 4.72
N ALA A 281 -4.98 18.67 4.83
CA ALA A 281 -3.68 19.04 5.38
C ALA A 281 -3.56 18.82 6.90
N ASP A 282 -4.68 18.65 7.60
CA ASP A 282 -4.73 18.48 9.05
C ASP A 282 -5.07 17.04 9.47
N ILE A 283 -5.23 16.10 8.51
CA ILE A 283 -5.51 14.69 8.84
C ILE A 283 -4.28 14.04 9.49
N LEU A 284 -4.46 13.63 10.74
CA LEU A 284 -3.48 12.89 11.51
C LEU A 284 -3.41 11.44 11.06
N ILE A 285 -4.55 10.76 10.95
CA ILE A 285 -4.66 9.35 10.58
C ILE A 285 -6.02 9.07 9.92
N ALA A 286 -6.04 8.17 8.93
CA ALA A 286 -7.27 7.69 8.35
C ALA A 286 -7.23 6.23 7.91
N THR A 287 -8.43 5.69 7.68
CA THR A 287 -8.64 4.38 7.06
C THR A 287 -9.80 4.42 6.05
N VAL A 288 -9.70 3.62 4.99
CA VAL A 288 -10.66 3.62 3.86
C VAL A 288 -11.21 2.23 3.48
N ALA A 289 -10.82 1.17 4.18
CA ALA A 289 -11.22 -0.20 3.83
C ALA A 289 -11.47 -1.09 5.06
N SER A 290 -12.24 -2.16 4.84
CA SER A 290 -12.61 -3.16 5.85
C SER A 290 -11.43 -3.95 6.44
N HIS A 291 -10.22 -3.86 5.88
CA HIS A 291 -9.07 -4.66 6.30
C HIS A 291 -7.73 -3.96 6.10
N TYR A 292 -7.46 -2.88 6.86
CA TYR A 292 -6.11 -2.30 7.02
C TYR A 292 -5.48 -1.53 5.86
N ASN A 293 -6.23 -0.59 5.27
CA ASN A 293 -5.56 0.55 4.63
C ASN A 293 -5.36 1.63 5.69
N CYS A 294 -4.45 1.41 6.63
CA CYS A 294 -4.21 2.32 7.75
C CYS A 294 -2.73 2.70 7.82
N LEU A 295 -2.35 3.79 7.16
CA LEU A 295 -1.39 4.75 7.73
C LEU A 295 -1.41 6.05 6.93
N LEU A 296 -2.24 6.98 7.39
CA LEU A 296 -1.97 8.41 7.20
C LEU A 296 -1.22 8.87 8.43
N LEU A 297 -0.07 9.50 8.22
CA LEU A 297 0.71 10.21 9.23
C LEU A 297 1.13 11.54 8.61
N HIS A 298 0.31 12.59 8.69
CA HIS A 298 0.83 13.90 8.32
C HIS A 298 1.50 14.57 9.52
N ARG A 299 2.82 14.78 9.39
CA ARG A 299 3.47 16.08 9.61
C ARG A 299 4.61 16.39 8.64
N ASP A 300 4.92 15.48 7.71
CA ASP A 300 5.99 15.68 6.74
C ASP A 300 5.40 15.74 5.32
N LYS A 301 5.52 16.88 4.63
CA LYS A 301 4.85 17.23 3.36
C LYS A 301 5.29 16.39 2.14
N HIS A 302 5.98 15.27 2.38
CA HIS A 302 6.73 14.53 1.37
C HIS A 302 6.43 13.02 1.37
N PHE A 303 5.31 12.56 1.97
CA PHE A 303 4.92 11.16 1.81
C PHE A 303 3.96 11.03 0.62
N PRO A 304 4.24 10.17 -0.37
CA PRO A 304 3.34 9.98 -1.50
C PRO A 304 2.52 8.67 -1.46
N LEU A 305 2.47 8.03 -0.28
CA LEU A 305 1.31 7.22 0.10
C LEU A 305 0.09 8.12 0.39
N MET A 306 0.37 9.41 0.68
CA MET A 306 -0.57 10.46 1.10
C MET A 306 -1.56 10.82 0.00
N LYS A 307 -1.19 10.81 -1.28
CA LYS A 307 -2.14 11.04 -2.36
C LYS A 307 -2.47 9.72 -3.11
N GLY A 308 -1.67 8.66 -2.91
CA GLY A 308 -1.97 7.26 -3.28
C GLY A 308 -3.32 6.67 -2.81
N ILE A 309 -3.71 7.00 -1.58
CA ILE A 309 -4.99 6.55 -0.99
C ILE A 309 -6.03 7.67 -1.05
N MET A 310 -5.59 8.92 -1.16
CA MET A 310 -6.41 10.12 -1.09
C MET A 310 -6.34 10.87 -2.40
N ASP A 311 -7.45 11.12 -3.07
CA ASP A 311 -7.42 11.77 -4.38
C ASP A 311 -6.93 13.25 -4.40
N LEU A 312 -5.73 13.62 -3.94
CA LEU A 312 -5.37 15.00 -3.62
C LEU A 312 -4.66 15.75 -4.76
N ARG A 313 -5.17 16.91 -5.19
CA ARG A 313 -4.42 17.87 -6.02
C ARG A 313 -3.93 19.03 -5.14
N GLU A 314 -2.73 19.51 -5.39
CA GLU A 314 -2.14 20.71 -4.75
C GLU A 314 -2.76 22.06 -5.17
N ARG A 315 -3.80 22.08 -6.02
CA ARG A 315 -4.28 23.32 -6.65
C ARG A 315 -5.38 24.09 -5.92
N GLU A 316 -5.65 23.78 -4.65
CA GLU A 316 -6.62 24.51 -3.82
C GLU A 316 -6.11 24.71 -2.37
N MET A 317 -4.83 25.06 -2.23
CA MET A 317 -4.32 25.81 -1.05
C MET A 317 -4.19 27.28 -1.42
#